data_AF-K9WLR7-F1
#
_entry.id   AF-K9WLR7-F1
#
_cell.length_a   1.000
_cell.length_b   1.000
_cell.length_c   1.000
_cell.angle_alpha   90.00
_cell.angle_beta   90.00
_cell.angle_gamma   90.00
#
_symmetry.space_group_name_H-M   'P 1'
#
loop_
_entity.id
_entity.type
_entity.pdbx_description
1 polymer ?
#
loop_
_entity_poly.entity_id
_entity_poly.type
_entity_poly.pdbx_seq_one_letter_code
_entity_poly.pdbx_strand_id
1 'polypeptide(L)'
;MNIKQVVLLLFVVLPGLSASAVSAYYLFPDWTELDKSHRNYQKIAQSPTSRERDLLMAQAAENRHRMNCFAEGIGVLLGGVIMAIGIHGLCTLPNQEKTS
;
A
#
# COMPACT_ATOMS: atom_id res chain seq x y z
N MET A 1 -15.50 -0.61 -27.58
CA MET A 1 -14.17 -0.61 -26.95
C MET A 1 -13.20 -1.28 -27.91
N ASN A 2 -12.14 -0.59 -28.34
CA ASN A 2 -11.12 -1.14 -29.24
C ASN A 2 -10.26 -2.19 -28.50
N ILE A 3 -9.71 -3.18 -29.19
CA ILE A 3 -8.80 -4.17 -28.60
C ILE A 3 -7.65 -3.54 -27.80
N LYS A 4 -7.13 -2.37 -28.23
CA LYS A 4 -6.11 -1.61 -27.48
C LYS A 4 -6.60 -1.15 -26.11
N GLN A 5 -7.86 -0.72 -26.01
CA GLN A 5 -8.48 -0.32 -24.75
C GLN A 5 -8.71 -1.53 -23.84
N VAL A 6 -9.14 -2.65 -24.41
CA VAL A 6 -9.30 -3.92 -23.66
C VAL A 6 -7.96 -4.37 -23.09
N VAL A 7 -6.88 -4.29 -23.87
CA VAL A 7 -5.53 -4.64 -23.42
C VAL A 7 -5.07 -3.75 -22.26
N LEU A 8 -5.23 -2.42 -22.37
CA LEU A 8 -4.88 -1.51 -21.27
C LEU A 8 -5.69 -1.78 -20.00
N LEU A 9 -6.99 -2.05 -20.12
CA LEU A 9 -7.83 -2.38 -18.98
C LEU A 9 -7.36 -3.66 -18.29
N LEU A 10 -7.18 -4.74 -19.05
CA LEU A 10 -6.87 -6.06 -18.51
C LEU A 10 -5.44 -6.17 -17.96
N PHE A 11 -4.47 -5.52 -18.60
CA PHE A 11 -3.05 -5.71 -18.29
C PHE A 11 -2.41 -4.57 -17.50
N VAL A 12 -3.07 -3.42 -17.38
CA VAL A 12 -2.51 -2.26 -16.66
C VAL A 12 -3.46 -1.79 -15.57
N VAL A 13 -4.71 -1.45 -15.92
CA VAL A 13 -5.66 -0.87 -14.96
C VAL A 13 -6.06 -1.89 -13.89
N LEU A 14 -6.53 -3.08 -14.30
CA LEU A 14 -6.96 -4.11 -13.35
C LEU A 14 -5.81 -4.59 -12.46
N PRO A 15 -4.61 -4.92 -12.97
CA PRO A 15 -3.50 -5.32 -12.11
C PRO A 15 -3.06 -4.21 -11.15
N GLY A 16 -3.00 -2.95 -11.61
CA GLY A 16 -2.68 -1.80 -10.75
C GLY A 16 -3.70 -1.61 -9.63
N LEU A 17 -5.00 -1.70 -9.96
CA LEU A 17 -6.08 -1.65 -8.99
C LEU A 17 -6.01 -2.82 -8.00
N SER A 18 -5.81 -4.04 -8.48
CA SER A 18 -5.69 -5.23 -7.64
C SER A 18 -4.50 -5.13 -6.68
N ALA A 19 -3.32 -4.72 -7.17
CA ALA A 19 -2.15 -4.53 -6.32
C ALA A 19 -2.40 -3.45 -5.25
N SER A 20 -3.00 -2.32 -5.64
CA SER A 20 -3.34 -1.25 -4.71
C SER A 20 -4.36 -1.70 -3.66
N ALA A 21 -5.41 -2.41 -4.08
CA ALA A 21 -6.47 -2.90 -3.19
C ALA A 21 -5.97 -3.97 -2.21
N VAL A 22 -5.15 -4.92 -2.68
CA VAL A 22 -4.55 -5.95 -1.82
C VAL A 22 -3.62 -5.30 -0.80
N SER A 23 -2.79 -4.34 -1.23
CA SER A 23 -1.89 -3.66 -0.31
C SER A 23 -2.66 -2.84 0.73
N ALA A 24 -3.72 -2.14 0.31
CA ALA A 24 -4.59 -1.39 1.21
C ALA A 24 -5.29 -2.31 2.23
N TYR A 25 -5.71 -3.51 1.79
CA TYR A 25 -6.35 -4.51 2.65
C TYR A 25 -5.45 -4.95 3.81
N TYR A 26 -4.15 -5.14 3.56
CA TYR A 26 -3.18 -5.49 4.62
C TYR A 26 -2.65 -4.28 5.41
N LEU A 27 -2.59 -3.11 4.77
CA LEU A 27 -2.12 -1.87 5.41
C LEU A 27 -2.95 -1.48 6.64
N PHE A 28 -4.29 -1.54 6.56
CA PHE A 28 -5.14 -1.09 7.66
C PHE A 28 -5.01 -1.96 8.92
N PRO A 29 -5.10 -3.30 8.86
CA PRO A 29 -4.84 -4.16 10.01
C PRO A 29 -3.44 -3.94 10.60
N ASP A 30 -2.40 -3.91 9.77
CA ASP A 30 -1.02 -3.71 10.26
C ASP A 30 -0.86 -2.34 10.93
N TRP A 31 -1.56 -1.32 10.44
CA TRP A 31 -1.57 0.00 11.06
C TRP A 31 -2.18 -0.03 12.46
N THR A 32 -3.24 -0.81 12.66
CA THR A 32 -3.84 -0.95 14.00
C THR A 32 -2.92 -1.68 14.98
N GLU A 33 -2.19 -2.70 14.52
CA GLU A 33 -1.19 -3.39 15.34
C GLU A 33 0.03 -2.51 15.63
N LEU A 34 0.44 -1.68 14.65
CA LEU A 34 1.45 -0.65 14.87
C LEU A 34 1.04 0.33 15.97
N ASP A 35 -0.19 0.86 15.94
CA ASP A 35 -0.66 1.81 16.97
C ASP A 35 -0.68 1.15 18.36
N LYS A 36 -1.13 -0.10 18.46
CA LYS A 36 -1.08 -0.87 19.72
C LYS A 36 0.35 -1.06 20.21
N SER A 37 1.25 -1.48 19.33
CA SER A 37 2.66 -1.71 19.66
C SER A 37 3.36 -0.41 20.07
N HIS A 38 3.07 0.69 19.38
CA HIS A 38 3.61 2.01 19.70
C HIS A 38 3.13 2.50 21.08
N ARG A 39 1.83 2.36 21.39
CA ARG A 39 1.31 2.67 22.73
C ARG A 39 1.93 1.80 23.81
N ASN A 40 2.19 0.52 23.54
CA ASN A 40 2.87 -0.36 24.48
C ASN A 40 4.31 0.09 24.74
N TYR A 41 5.05 0.42 23.67
CA TYR A 41 6.39 1.00 23.78
C TYR A 41 6.38 2.28 24.62
N GLN A 42 5.45 3.21 24.38
CA GLN A 42 5.32 4.44 25.19
C GLN A 42 5.06 4.15 26.67
N LYS A 43 4.19 3.18 26.99
CA LYS A 43 3.93 2.78 28.39
C LYS A 43 5.18 2.24 29.08
N ILE A 44 5.96 1.40 28.39
CA ILE A 44 7.20 0.85 28.93
C ILE A 44 8.25 1.97 29.07
N ALA A 45 8.37 2.87 28.08
CA ALA A 45 9.30 4.00 28.13
C ALA A 45 9.04 4.99 29.27
N GLN A 46 7.77 5.17 29.65
CA GLN A 46 7.37 6.07 30.73
C GLN A 46 7.35 5.40 32.11
N SER A 47 7.45 4.07 32.17
CA SER A 47 7.40 3.34 33.42
C SER A 47 8.76 3.40 34.15
N PRO A 48 8.80 3.87 35.41
CA PRO A 48 10.04 4.03 36.17
C PRO A 48 10.67 2.69 36.59
N THR A 49 9.95 1.57 36.43
CA THR A 49 10.43 0.22 36.76
C THR A 49 10.87 -0.60 35.54
N SER A 50 10.80 -0.01 34.35
CA SER A 50 11.11 -0.69 33.10
C SER A 50 12.59 -0.99 32.96
N ARG A 51 12.91 -2.21 32.52
CA ARG A 51 14.30 -2.59 32.21
C ARG A 51 14.61 -2.23 30.76
N GLU A 52 15.87 -1.89 30.48
CA GLU A 52 16.33 -1.59 29.12
C GLU A 52 16.01 -2.71 28.11
N ARG A 53 16.06 -3.97 28.55
CA ARG A 53 15.69 -5.13 27.73
C ARG A 53 14.23 -5.06 27.26
N ASP A 54 13.32 -4.66 28.13
CA ASP A 54 11.89 -4.60 27.80
C ASP A 54 11.62 -3.49 26.79
N LEU A 55 12.35 -2.37 26.89
CA LEU A 55 12.31 -1.28 25.92
C LEU A 55 12.81 -1.73 24.54
N LEU A 56 13.95 -2.42 24.48
CA LEU A 56 14.51 -2.92 23.22
C LEU A 56 13.57 -3.93 22.56
N MET A 57 12.95 -4.82 23.33
CA MET A 57 11.98 -5.78 22.79
C MET A 57 10.73 -5.08 22.27
N ALA A 58 10.19 -4.10 23.01
CA ALA A 58 9.03 -3.33 22.57
C ALA A 58 9.32 -2.50 21.31
N GLN A 59 10.50 -1.88 21.23
CA GLN A 59 10.93 -1.12 20.06
C GLN A 59 11.10 -2.02 18.83
N ALA A 60 11.68 -3.22 18.99
CA ALA A 60 11.81 -4.18 17.90
C ALA A 60 10.44 -4.63 17.37
N ALA A 61 9.48 -4.87 18.26
CA ALA A 61 8.11 -5.22 17.89
C ALA A 61 7.42 -4.10 17.10
N GLU A 62 7.51 -2.86 17.57
CA GLU A 62 6.94 -1.70 16.85
C GLU A 62 7.56 -1.53 15.47
N ASN A 63 8.89 -1.64 15.38
CA ASN A 63 9.60 -1.41 14.14
C ASN A 63 9.23 -2.44 13.05
N ARG A 64 8.88 -3.68 13.44
CA ARG A 64 8.35 -4.70 12.52
C ARG A 64 7.05 -4.24 11.88
N HIS A 65 6.07 -3.82 12.67
CA HIS A 65 4.79 -3.33 12.15
C HIS A 65 4.96 -2.08 11.28
N ARG A 66 5.90 -1.20 11.66
CA ARG A 66 6.20 0.01 10.88
C ARG A 66 6.77 -0.31 9.49
N MET A 67 7.66 -1.29 9.39
CA MET A 67 8.20 -1.75 8.11
C MET A 67 7.13 -2.40 7.23
N ASN A 68 6.25 -3.21 7.83
CA ASN A 68 5.12 -3.80 7.10
C ASN A 68 4.18 -2.71 6.56
N CYS A 69 3.70 -1.79 7.41
CA CYS A 69 2.86 -0.67 6.97
C CYS A 69 3.54 0.16 5.88
N PHE A 70 4.85 0.36 5.97
CA PHE A 70 5.59 1.06 4.93
C PHE A 70 5.57 0.29 3.61
N ALA A 71 5.87 -1.01 3.62
CA ALA A 71 5.86 -1.84 2.42
C ALA A 71 4.47 -1.86 1.76
N GLU A 72 3.42 -2.07 2.55
CA GLU A 72 2.04 -2.03 2.06
C GLU A 72 1.65 -0.63 1.55
N GLY A 73 2.07 0.43 2.23
CA GLY A 73 1.85 1.81 1.77
C GLY A 73 2.49 2.10 0.42
N ILE A 74 3.72 1.60 0.20
CA ILE A 74 4.38 1.66 -1.11
C ILE A 74 3.62 0.84 -2.14
N GLY A 75 3.12 -0.36 -1.79
CA GLY A 75 2.29 -1.19 -2.64
C GLY A 75 1.01 -0.47 -3.12
N VAL A 76 0.32 0.22 -2.20
CA VAL A 76 -0.85 1.05 -2.52
C VAL A 76 -0.51 2.13 -3.54
N LEU A 77 0.57 2.87 -3.30
CA LEU A 77 0.99 3.98 -4.15
C LEU A 77 1.44 3.51 -5.54
N LEU A 78 2.27 2.47 -5.61
CA LEU A 78 2.74 1.91 -6.87
C LEU A 78 1.59 1.34 -7.70
N GLY A 79 0.68 0.58 -7.08
CA GLY A 79 -0.53 0.09 -7.75
C GLY A 79 -1.40 1.24 -8.28
N GLY A 80 -1.55 2.30 -7.47
CA GLY A 80 -2.26 3.52 -7.86
C GLY A 80 -1.62 4.25 -9.05
N VAL A 81 -0.29 4.36 -9.08
CA VAL A 81 0.45 4.96 -10.21
C VAL A 81 0.26 4.12 -11.48
N ILE A 82 0.39 2.80 -11.40
CA ILE A 82 0.19 1.89 -12.55
C ILE A 82 -1.23 2.02 -13.08
N MET A 83 -2.22 2.01 -12.19
CA MET A 83 -3.62 2.22 -12.55
C MET A 83 -3.83 3.58 -13.24
N ALA A 84 -3.25 4.65 -12.70
CA ALA A 84 -3.34 5.99 -13.28
C ALA A 84 -2.73 6.08 -14.69
N ILE A 85 -1.58 5.42 -14.92
CA ILE A 85 -0.97 5.31 -16.25
C ILE A 85 -1.91 4.59 -17.22
N GLY A 86 -2.52 3.47 -16.79
CA GLY A 86 -3.49 2.73 -17.61
C GLY A 86 -4.71 3.57 -17.98
N ILE A 87 -5.29 4.29 -17.01
CA ILE A 87 -6.42 5.21 -17.24
C ILE A 87 -6.01 6.34 -18.18
N HIS A 88 -4.84 6.94 -17.98
CA HIS A 88 -4.33 7.98 -18.86
C HIS A 88 -4.18 7.48 -20.31
N GLY A 89 -3.67 6.27 -20.50
CA GLY A 89 -3.59 5.63 -21.82
C GLY A 89 -4.97 5.40 -22.45
N LEU A 90 -5.98 5.03 -21.66
CA LEU A 90 -7.36 4.88 -22.15
C LEU A 90 -7.95 6.21 -22.64
N CYS A 91 -7.67 7.31 -21.94
CA CYS A 91 -8.17 8.64 -22.28
C CYS A 91 -7.45 9.29 -23.48
N THR A 92 -6.19 8.92 -23.72
CA THR A 92 -5.35 9.51 -24.79
C THR A 92 -5.28 8.68 -26.06
N LEU A 93 -5.80 7.46 -26.04
CA LEU A 93 -5.88 6.59 -27.22
C LEU A 93 -6.72 7.26 -28.33
N PRO A 94 -6.17 7.41 -29.56
CA PRO A 94 -6.92 7.97 -30.67
C PRO A 94 -8.13 7.09 -31.00
N ASN A 95 -9.31 7.70 -31.07
CA ASN A 95 -10.51 7.01 -31.50
C ASN A 95 -10.34 6.63 -32.98
N GLN A 96 -10.28 5.33 -33.27
CA GLN A 96 -10.23 4.83 -34.65
C GLN A 96 -11.63 4.91 -35.27
N GLU A 97 -12.21 6.10 -35.36
CA GLU A 97 -13.38 6.34 -36.19
C GLU A 97 -12.92 6.77 -37.59
N LYS A 98 -12.98 5.79 -38.51
CA LYS A 98 -13.11 5.94 -39.97
C LYS A 98 -12.06 6.78 -40.69
N THR A 99 -10.94 6.14 -41.04
CA THR A 99 -10.30 6.36 -42.35
C THR A 99 -10.56 5.12 -43.20
N SER A 100 -11.69 5.11 -43.90
CA SER A 100 -11.89 4.33 -45.12
C SER A 100 -12.82 5.10 -46.03
#